data_AF-A0A316MQ00-F1
#
_entry.id   AF-A0A316MQ00-F1
#
_cell.length_a   1.000
_cell.length_b   1.000
_cell.length_c   1.000
_cell.angle_alpha   90.00
_cell.angle_beta   90.00
_cell.angle_gamma   90.00
#
_symmetry.space_group_name_H-M   'P 1'
#
loop_
_entity.id
_entity.type
_entity.pdbx_description
1 polymer ?
#
loop_
_entity_poly.entity_id
_entity_poly.type
_entity_poly.pdbx_seq_one_letter_code
_entity_poly.pdbx_strand_id
1 'polypeptide(L)'
;MMAIACTGFTSCGDDNDEPEAPATWSSEYIITFELSDDVINTADITAHIANPDGTFREEKVTKTKSSWKLTGSKLPDKAGVLLTFVPKKNIDENKTYDIEIDGGITVTSLRNKEVADYKSYSNNSDIPIKGDKLPQYYVGKGAGFAYGISENGKIINVDVDSFDFGLNGLWEWVAGWLK
;
A
#
# COMPACT_ATOMS: atom_id res chain seq x y z
N MET A 1 2.03 5.98 -79.36
CA MET A 1 1.36 5.09 -78.38
C MET A 1 2.42 4.13 -77.88
N MET A 2 3.04 4.45 -76.74
CA MET A 2 4.23 3.74 -76.23
C MET A 2 3.78 2.92 -75.03
N ALA A 3 3.75 1.61 -75.21
CA ALA A 3 3.35 0.65 -74.19
C ALA A 3 4.55 0.29 -73.30
N ILE A 4 4.26 0.41 -72.01
CA ILE A 4 4.85 -0.16 -70.81
C ILE A 4 5.75 -1.40 -71.03
N ALA A 5 6.94 -1.35 -70.44
CA ALA A 5 7.53 -2.50 -69.74
C ALA A 5 8.39 -1.96 -68.57
N CYS A 6 7.77 -1.85 -67.40
CA CYS A 6 8.44 -1.59 -66.13
C CYS A 6 9.25 -2.83 -65.74
N THR A 7 10.58 -2.71 -65.71
CA THR A 7 11.44 -3.55 -64.87
C THR A 7 12.43 -2.64 -64.16
N GLY A 8 11.90 -1.83 -63.26
CA GLY A 8 12.70 -1.13 -62.26
C GLY A 8 12.84 -2.03 -61.03
N PHE A 9 14.03 -2.58 -60.82
CA PHE A 9 14.43 -3.03 -59.50
C PHE A 9 14.47 -1.79 -58.58
N THR A 10 13.48 -1.63 -57.71
CA THR A 10 13.60 -0.73 -56.56
C THR A 10 13.80 -1.61 -55.34
N SER A 11 15.07 -1.92 -55.08
CA SER A 11 15.53 -2.21 -53.73
C SER A 11 15.36 -0.92 -52.92
N CYS A 12 14.24 -0.79 -52.22
CA CYS A 12 14.07 0.13 -51.11
C CYS A 12 13.81 -0.72 -49.88
N GLY A 13 14.89 -1.22 -49.27
CA GLY A 13 14.88 -1.30 -47.82
C GLY A 13 14.81 0.13 -47.32
N ASP A 14 13.82 0.41 -46.49
CA ASP A 14 13.88 1.57 -45.62
C ASP A 14 13.19 1.14 -44.33
N ASP A 15 14.01 1.03 -43.31
CA ASP A 15 13.68 0.62 -41.96
C ASP A 15 12.58 1.55 -41.43
N ASN A 16 11.36 1.02 -41.31
CA ASN A 16 10.35 1.63 -40.45
C ASN A 16 10.71 1.31 -39.00
N ASP A 17 11.83 1.87 -38.52
CA ASP A 17 12.02 2.12 -37.10
C ASP A 17 11.10 3.30 -36.73
N GLU A 18 9.80 3.03 -36.62
CA GLU A 18 8.94 3.92 -35.84
C GLU A 18 9.58 4.03 -34.46
N PRO A 19 9.85 5.25 -33.95
CA PRO A 19 10.44 5.37 -32.63
C PRO A 19 9.47 4.75 -31.63
N GLU A 20 9.92 3.69 -30.93
CA GLU A 20 9.14 3.08 -29.87
C GLU A 20 8.63 4.17 -28.94
N ALA A 21 7.31 4.20 -28.71
CA ALA A 21 6.72 5.14 -27.76
C ALA A 21 7.46 5.03 -26.41
N PRO A 22 7.76 6.16 -25.75
CA PRO A 22 8.50 6.12 -24.49
C PRO A 22 7.79 5.20 -23.50
N ALA A 23 8.56 4.32 -22.85
CA ALA A 23 8.00 3.36 -21.92
C ALA A 23 7.19 4.07 -20.82
N THR A 24 6.00 3.56 -20.57
CA THR A 24 5.10 4.08 -19.52
C THR A 24 5.27 3.26 -18.26
N TRP A 25 5.40 3.94 -17.12
CA TRP A 25 5.50 3.31 -15.82
C TRP A 25 4.22 3.54 -15.01
N SER A 26 3.81 2.51 -14.28
CA SER A 26 2.74 2.62 -13.29
C SER A 26 3.03 1.71 -12.10
N SER A 27 2.31 1.93 -11.01
CA SER A 27 2.44 1.19 -9.77
C SER A 27 1.09 0.68 -9.29
N GLU A 28 1.11 -0.45 -8.58
CA GLU A 28 -0.03 -0.98 -7.86
C GLU A 28 0.40 -1.45 -6.48
N TYR A 29 -0.31 -0.99 -5.45
CA TYR A 29 -0.13 -1.38 -4.06
C TYR A 29 -1.46 -1.95 -3.56
N ILE A 30 -1.46 -3.22 -3.16
CA ILE A 30 -2.60 -3.87 -2.50
C ILE A 30 -2.24 -4.07 -1.04
N ILE A 31 -2.90 -3.34 -0.15
CA ILE A 31 -2.73 -3.47 1.30
C ILE A 31 -3.96 -4.18 1.85
N THR A 32 -3.75 -5.13 2.77
CA THR A 32 -4.82 -5.87 3.44
C THR A 32 -4.59 -5.88 4.94
N PHE A 33 -5.69 -5.83 5.68
CA PHE A 33 -5.70 -6.08 7.12
C PHE A 33 -6.87 -7.00 7.48
N GLU A 34 -6.63 -7.95 8.36
CA GLU A 34 -7.63 -8.79 9.03
C GLU A 34 -7.45 -8.62 10.55
N LEU A 35 -8.51 -8.18 11.21
CA LEU A 35 -8.54 -7.82 12.63
C LEU A 35 -9.49 -8.77 13.37
N SER A 36 -9.13 -9.20 14.57
CA SER A 36 -10.06 -9.99 15.39
C SER A 36 -11.32 -9.19 15.72
N ASP A 37 -12.41 -9.91 16.00
CA ASP A 37 -13.65 -9.30 16.51
C ASP A 37 -13.38 -8.51 17.80
N ASP A 38 -12.48 -8.99 18.66
CA ASP A 38 -12.10 -8.29 19.88
C ASP A 38 -11.43 -6.94 19.58
N VAL A 39 -10.61 -6.82 18.54
CA VAL A 39 -10.07 -5.51 18.08
C VAL A 39 -11.20 -4.57 17.65
N ILE A 40 -12.10 -5.03 16.76
CA ILE A 40 -13.24 -4.22 16.28
C ILE A 40 -14.15 -3.79 17.42
N ASN A 41 -14.34 -4.65 18.42
CA ASN A 41 -15.24 -4.40 19.55
C ASN A 41 -14.61 -3.51 20.62
N THR A 42 -13.29 -3.45 20.73
CA THR A 42 -12.58 -2.72 21.80
C THR A 42 -11.93 -1.42 21.35
N ALA A 43 -11.75 -1.19 20.04
CA ALA A 43 -11.18 0.04 19.51
C ALA A 43 -12.07 0.71 18.44
N ASP A 44 -12.01 2.03 18.39
CA ASP A 44 -12.34 2.80 17.19
C ASP A 44 -11.07 2.88 16.33
N ILE A 45 -11.20 2.52 15.05
CA ILE A 45 -10.05 2.30 14.16
C ILE A 45 -10.14 3.24 12.96
N THR A 46 -9.06 3.94 12.70
CA THR A 46 -8.91 4.80 11.52
C THR A 46 -7.76 4.29 10.66
N ALA A 47 -8.04 4.10 9.38
CA ALA A 47 -7.04 3.87 8.35
C ALA A 47 -6.61 5.21 7.75
N HIS A 48 -5.32 5.52 7.84
CA HIS A 48 -4.65 6.66 7.22
C HIS A 48 -3.98 6.18 5.95
N ILE A 49 -4.40 6.71 4.80
CA ILE A 49 -4.05 6.19 3.49
C ILE A 49 -3.25 7.25 2.75
N ALA A 50 -1.98 6.94 2.47
CA ALA A 50 -1.11 7.74 1.63
C ALA A 50 -1.09 7.17 0.21
N ASN A 51 -1.56 7.97 -0.74
CA ASN A 51 -1.66 7.56 -2.15
C ASN A 51 -0.35 7.81 -2.90
N PRO A 52 -0.07 7.04 -3.97
CA PRO A 52 1.10 7.24 -4.83
C PRO A 52 1.26 8.65 -5.39
N ASP A 53 0.16 9.40 -5.54
CA ASP A 53 0.18 10.78 -6.05
C ASP A 53 0.49 11.85 -4.98
N GLY A 54 0.77 11.41 -3.73
CA GLY A 54 1.06 12.28 -2.59
C GLY A 54 -0.18 12.83 -1.87
N THR A 55 -1.39 12.41 -2.25
CA THR A 55 -2.61 12.78 -1.54
C THR A 55 -2.87 11.85 -0.36
N PHE A 56 -3.57 12.36 0.65
CA PHE A 56 -3.94 11.61 1.86
C PHE A 56 -5.45 11.53 2.01
N ARG A 57 -5.94 10.43 2.59
CA ARG A 57 -7.32 10.32 3.07
C ARG A 57 -7.40 9.43 4.30
N GLU A 58 -8.50 9.56 5.02
CA GLU A 58 -8.81 8.75 6.18
C GLU A 58 -10.11 7.98 5.97
N GLU A 59 -10.15 6.75 6.48
CA GLU A 59 -11.34 5.89 6.44
C GLU A 59 -11.54 5.21 7.81
N LYS A 60 -12.79 5.15 8.29
CA LYS A 60 -13.11 4.35 9.48
C LYS A 60 -13.13 2.87 9.13
N VAL A 61 -12.42 2.06 9.91
CA VAL A 61 -12.42 0.60 9.76
C VAL A 61 -13.46 0.01 10.71
N THR A 62 -14.51 -0.58 10.14
CA THR A 62 -15.65 -1.17 10.89
C THR A 62 -15.83 -2.66 10.65
N LYS A 63 -15.04 -3.24 9.75
CA LYS A 63 -15.08 -4.65 9.37
C LYS A 63 -13.76 -5.30 9.74
N THR A 64 -13.81 -6.58 10.07
CA THR A 64 -12.63 -7.40 10.38
C THR A 64 -11.66 -7.46 9.21
N LYS A 65 -12.15 -7.62 7.97
CA LYS A 65 -11.31 -7.62 6.76
C LYS A 65 -11.43 -6.30 5.99
N SER A 66 -10.28 -5.72 5.68
CA SER A 66 -10.16 -4.49 4.88
C SER A 66 -9.09 -4.64 3.81
N SER A 67 -9.29 -4.03 2.65
CA SER A 67 -8.31 -4.02 1.56
C SER A 67 -8.36 -2.71 0.80
N TRP A 68 -7.18 -2.19 0.47
CA TRP A 68 -6.98 -0.98 -0.31
C TRP A 68 -6.11 -1.28 -1.51
N LYS A 69 -6.59 -0.91 -2.69
CA LYS A 69 -5.82 -0.92 -3.93
C LYS A 69 -5.47 0.53 -4.28
N LEU A 70 -4.19 0.84 -4.28
CA LEU A 70 -3.65 2.17 -4.57
C LEU A 70 -2.82 2.09 -5.85
N THR A 71 -3.06 2.98 -6.81
CA THR A 71 -2.42 2.93 -8.13
C THR A 71 -1.76 4.25 -8.47
N GLY A 72 -0.50 4.22 -8.91
CA GLY A 72 0.23 5.39 -9.39
C GLY A 72 0.42 5.35 -10.91
N SER A 73 0.52 6.53 -11.51
CA SER A 73 0.71 6.71 -12.96
C SER A 73 2.09 7.24 -13.35
N LYS A 74 2.96 7.47 -12.35
CA LYS A 74 4.31 8.02 -12.52
C LYS A 74 5.21 7.49 -11.41
N LEU A 75 6.49 7.34 -11.72
CA LEU A 75 7.54 6.98 -10.77
C LEU A 75 8.54 8.14 -10.62
N PRO A 76 9.28 8.22 -9.50
CA PRO A 76 9.13 7.40 -8.29
C PRO A 76 7.84 7.74 -7.53
N ASP A 77 7.28 6.75 -6.83
CA ASP A 77 6.16 6.94 -5.93
C ASP A 77 6.28 6.08 -4.67
N LYS A 78 5.43 6.36 -3.69
CA LYS A 78 5.31 5.61 -2.44
C LYS A 78 3.85 5.59 -2.02
N ALA A 79 3.43 4.49 -1.40
CA ALA A 79 2.10 4.38 -0.86
C ALA A 79 2.07 3.47 0.35
N GLY A 80 1.03 3.64 1.15
CA GLY A 80 0.85 2.84 2.35
C GLY A 80 -0.50 3.08 3.02
N VAL A 81 -0.81 2.17 3.94
CA VAL A 81 -1.91 2.33 4.88
C VAL A 81 -1.40 2.10 6.29
N LEU A 82 -1.84 2.94 7.21
CA LEU A 82 -1.62 2.79 8.64
C LEU A 82 -2.96 2.75 9.37
N LEU A 83 -3.14 1.77 10.24
CA LEU A 83 -4.20 1.72 11.22
C LEU A 83 -3.76 2.34 12.54
N THR A 84 -4.60 3.23 13.08
CA THR A 84 -4.49 3.75 14.45
C THR A 84 -5.70 3.34 15.26
N PHE A 85 -5.50 3.16 16.56
CA PHE A 85 -6.48 2.56 17.47
C PHE A 85 -6.78 3.51 18.63
N VAL A 86 -8.06 3.79 18.86
CA VAL A 86 -8.53 4.54 20.03
C VAL A 86 -9.39 3.61 20.88
N PRO A 87 -9.00 3.30 22.14
CA PRO A 87 -9.77 2.41 23.00
C PRO A 87 -11.19 2.92 23.23
N LYS A 88 -12.16 2.01 23.16
CA LYS A 88 -13.57 2.29 23.53
C LYS A 88 -13.71 2.37 25.05
N LYS A 89 -14.71 3.13 25.52
CA LYS A 89 -14.88 3.45 26.95
C LYS A 89 -15.42 2.32 27.83
N ASN A 90 -16.07 1.30 27.24
CA ASN A 90 -16.83 0.28 27.98
C ASN A 90 -16.17 -1.11 27.87
N ILE A 91 -14.84 -1.18 27.98
CA ILE A 91 -14.10 -2.45 27.97
C ILE A 91 -14.30 -3.12 29.35
N ASP A 92 -14.61 -4.42 29.36
CA ASP A 92 -14.70 -5.20 30.59
C ASP A 92 -13.29 -5.49 31.10
N GLU A 93 -12.91 -4.84 32.19
CA GLU A 93 -11.58 -4.95 32.79
C GLU A 93 -11.20 -6.38 33.22
N ASN A 94 -12.19 -7.23 33.51
CA ASN A 94 -11.95 -8.60 33.98
C ASN A 94 -11.79 -9.62 32.84
N LYS A 95 -12.32 -9.30 31.65
CA LYS A 95 -12.25 -10.15 30.46
C LYS A 95 -10.81 -10.14 29.90
N THR A 96 -10.40 -11.29 29.35
CA THR A 96 -9.25 -11.37 28.45
C THR A 96 -9.75 -11.28 27.02
N TYR A 97 -9.10 -10.44 26.21
CA TYR A 97 -9.40 -10.22 24.81
C TYR A 97 -8.24 -10.73 23.95
N ASP A 98 -8.56 -11.38 22.85
CA ASP A 98 -7.57 -11.92 21.93
C ASP A 98 -7.37 -10.90 20.80
N ILE A 99 -6.26 -10.15 20.90
CA ILE A 99 -5.96 -9.06 19.98
C ILE A 99 -5.11 -9.60 18.83
N GLU A 100 -5.79 -9.90 17.71
CA GLU A 100 -5.17 -10.41 16.49
C GLU A 100 -5.24 -9.37 15.37
N ILE A 101 -4.09 -9.16 14.72
CA ILE A 101 -3.93 -8.27 13.56
C ILE A 101 -3.03 -8.98 12.56
N ASP A 102 -3.64 -9.45 11.48
CA ASP A 102 -2.94 -9.89 10.29
C ASP A 102 -2.94 -8.76 9.27
N GLY A 103 -1.83 -8.58 8.58
CA GLY A 103 -1.82 -7.67 7.45
C GLY A 103 -0.75 -8.00 6.43
N GLY A 104 -0.86 -7.34 5.30
CA GLY A 104 0.14 -7.45 4.26
C GLY A 104 0.05 -6.36 3.23
N ILE A 105 1.11 -6.27 2.43
CA ILE A 105 1.23 -5.40 1.29
C ILE A 105 1.80 -6.19 0.11
N THR A 106 1.17 -6.04 -1.04
CA THR A 106 1.67 -6.51 -2.33
C THR A 106 1.92 -5.29 -3.20
N VAL A 107 3.11 -5.23 -3.80
CA VAL A 107 3.58 -4.12 -4.61
C VAL A 107 3.96 -4.65 -5.97
N THR A 108 3.42 -4.02 -7.02
CA THR A 108 3.68 -4.38 -8.41
C THR A 108 4.15 -3.13 -9.15
N SER A 109 5.35 -3.17 -9.71
CA SER A 109 5.84 -2.17 -10.65
C SER A 109 5.53 -2.63 -12.06
N LEU A 110 4.95 -1.77 -12.87
CA LEU A 110 4.47 -2.09 -14.21
C LEU A 110 5.20 -1.21 -15.22
N ARG A 111 5.79 -1.84 -16.24
CA ARG A 111 6.34 -1.17 -17.42
C ARG A 111 5.49 -1.55 -18.62
N ASN A 112 4.90 -0.58 -19.29
CA ASN A 112 3.98 -0.80 -20.42
C ASN A 112 2.84 -1.78 -20.08
N LYS A 113 2.33 -1.73 -18.84
CA LYS A 113 1.30 -2.63 -18.28
C LYS A 113 1.74 -4.07 -18.00
N GLU A 114 3.01 -4.40 -18.24
CA GLU A 114 3.59 -5.69 -17.88
C GLU A 114 4.33 -5.59 -16.55
N VAL A 115 4.34 -6.68 -15.77
CA VAL A 115 5.02 -6.72 -14.47
C VAL A 115 6.53 -6.63 -14.69
N ALA A 116 7.12 -5.54 -14.20
CA ALA A 116 8.56 -5.32 -14.21
C ALA A 116 9.22 -5.74 -12.90
N ASP A 117 8.53 -5.54 -11.77
CA ASP A 117 8.97 -5.95 -10.45
C ASP A 117 7.76 -6.28 -9.57
N TYR A 118 7.94 -7.16 -8.60
CA TYR A 118 6.87 -7.64 -7.73
C TYR A 118 7.40 -8.02 -6.35
N LYS A 119 6.71 -7.59 -5.30
CA LYS A 119 7.01 -7.98 -3.93
C LYS A 119 5.76 -8.12 -3.11
N SER A 120 5.71 -9.12 -2.24
CA SER A 120 4.68 -9.26 -1.22
C SER A 120 5.32 -9.44 0.14
N TYR A 121 4.73 -8.84 1.16
CA TYR A 121 5.15 -8.94 2.56
C TYR A 121 3.91 -8.98 3.44
N SER A 122 3.92 -9.84 4.45
CA SER A 122 2.89 -9.93 5.46
C SER A 122 3.51 -9.93 6.85
N ASN A 123 2.73 -9.51 7.82
CA ASN A 123 3.07 -9.56 9.23
C ASN A 123 1.82 -9.84 10.05
N ASN A 124 1.98 -10.55 11.16
CA ASN A 124 0.90 -10.85 12.08
C ASN A 124 1.28 -10.49 13.52
N SER A 125 0.25 -10.26 14.33
CA SER A 125 0.36 -10.16 15.77
C SER A 125 -0.85 -10.84 16.38
N ASP A 126 -0.61 -11.67 17.39
CA ASP A 126 -1.64 -12.31 18.19
C ASP A 126 -1.19 -12.25 19.65
N ILE A 127 -1.96 -11.56 20.48
CA ILE A 127 -1.67 -11.43 21.90
C ILE A 127 -2.94 -11.36 22.75
N PRO A 128 -3.06 -12.21 23.78
CA PRO A 128 -4.13 -12.08 24.76
C PRO A 128 -3.84 -10.93 25.72
N ILE A 129 -4.77 -9.98 25.83
CA ILE A 129 -4.66 -8.78 26.68
C ILE A 129 -5.83 -8.73 27.67
N LYS A 130 -5.53 -8.46 28.94
CA LYS A 130 -6.56 -8.18 29.93
C LYS A 130 -7.21 -6.82 29.68
N GLY A 131 -8.52 -6.72 29.88
CA GLY A 131 -9.30 -5.51 29.61
C GLY A 131 -8.77 -4.26 30.32
N ASP A 132 -8.28 -4.41 31.56
CA ASP A 132 -7.66 -3.34 32.35
C ASP A 132 -6.37 -2.76 31.72
N LYS A 133 -5.68 -3.54 30.89
CA LYS A 133 -4.43 -3.16 30.20
C LYS A 133 -4.65 -2.73 28.75
N LEU A 134 -5.83 -2.98 28.22
CA LEU A 134 -6.16 -2.81 26.81
C LEU A 134 -6.06 -1.35 26.32
N PRO A 135 -6.50 -0.34 27.12
CA PRO A 135 -6.26 1.05 26.74
C PRO A 135 -4.78 1.40 26.60
N GLN A 136 -3.94 0.93 27.53
CA GLN A 136 -2.49 1.16 27.49
C GLN A 136 -1.83 0.44 26.31
N TYR A 137 -2.36 -0.72 25.94
CA TYR A 137 -1.86 -1.50 24.80
C TYR A 137 -2.06 -0.77 23.47
N TYR A 138 -3.20 -0.12 23.25
CA TYR A 138 -3.45 0.63 22.00
C TYR A 138 -2.79 2.01 21.97
N VAL A 139 -2.61 2.66 23.12
CA VAL A 139 -2.03 4.01 23.17
C VAL A 139 -0.64 4.00 22.57
N GLY A 140 -0.52 4.79 21.51
CA GLY A 140 0.73 5.04 20.81
C GLY A 140 1.28 3.87 20.00
N LYS A 141 0.43 2.91 19.64
CA LYS A 141 0.78 1.84 18.71
C LYS A 141 -0.08 1.93 17.45
N GLY A 142 0.50 1.52 16.32
CA GLY A 142 -0.18 1.44 15.03
C GLY A 142 0.07 0.10 14.36
N ALA A 143 -0.58 -0.15 13.24
CA ALA A 143 -0.25 -1.26 12.36
C ALA A 143 -0.28 -0.76 10.92
N GLY A 144 0.85 -0.83 10.21
CA GLY A 144 0.95 -0.18 8.92
C GLY A 144 1.91 -0.87 7.97
N PHE A 145 1.68 -0.65 6.68
CA PHE A 145 2.57 -1.03 5.61
C PHE A 145 2.80 0.15 4.69
N ALA A 146 4.05 0.33 4.28
CA ALA A 146 4.43 1.31 3.28
C ALA A 146 5.52 0.72 2.41
N TYR A 147 5.46 0.99 1.11
CA TYR A 147 6.49 0.65 0.16
C TYR A 147 6.61 1.75 -0.89
N GLY A 148 7.71 1.76 -1.62
CA GLY A 148 7.89 2.65 -2.75
C GLY A 148 8.36 1.91 -3.99
N ILE A 149 8.27 2.62 -5.11
CA ILE A 149 8.90 2.24 -6.36
C ILE A 149 9.77 3.41 -6.81
N SER A 150 11.02 3.10 -7.09
CA SER A 150 12.01 4.07 -7.57
C SER A 150 11.81 4.44 -9.04
N GLU A 151 12.50 5.49 -9.52
CA GLU A 151 12.38 6.02 -10.88
C GLU A 151 12.64 5.00 -12.00
N ASN A 152 13.41 3.95 -11.70
CA ASN A 152 13.75 2.86 -12.63
C ASN A 152 12.88 1.61 -12.43
N GLY A 153 11.78 1.73 -11.67
CA GLY A 153 10.81 0.66 -11.49
C GLY A 153 11.14 -0.34 -10.39
N LYS A 154 12.24 -0.20 -9.65
CA LYS A 154 12.58 -1.13 -8.57
C LYS A 154 11.78 -0.84 -7.30
N ILE A 155 11.26 -1.89 -6.68
CA ILE A 155 10.58 -1.81 -5.39
C ILE A 155 11.60 -1.51 -4.28
N ILE A 156 11.31 -0.48 -3.48
CA ILE A 156 12.13 -0.04 -2.35
C ILE A 156 11.35 -0.18 -1.04
N ASN A 157 12.04 -0.60 0.01
CA ASN A 157 11.45 -0.66 1.35
C ASN A 157 11.25 0.76 1.89
N VAL A 158 10.12 0.98 2.55
CA VAL A 158 9.82 2.23 3.25
C VAL A 158 9.56 1.88 4.70
N ASP A 159 10.29 2.54 5.59
CA ASP A 159 10.04 2.37 7.02
C ASP A 159 8.75 3.11 7.38
N VAL A 160 7.78 2.34 7.86
CA VAL A 160 6.44 2.81 8.23
C VAL A 160 6.53 3.88 9.30
N ASP A 161 7.45 3.75 10.26
CA ASP A 161 7.59 4.70 11.37
C ASP A 161 8.08 6.07 10.86
N SER A 162 8.73 6.11 9.70
CA SER A 162 9.25 7.33 9.06
C SER A 162 8.39 7.85 7.90
N PHE A 163 7.35 7.12 7.52
CA PHE A 163 6.53 7.45 6.36
C PHE A 163 5.41 8.42 6.74
N ASP A 164 5.22 9.45 5.93
CA ASP A 164 4.16 10.43 6.14
C ASP A 164 2.82 9.87 5.67
N PHE A 165 1.91 9.65 6.62
CA PHE A 165 0.52 9.26 6.36
C PHE A 165 -0.46 10.44 6.40
N GLY A 166 0.02 11.69 6.38
CA GLY A 166 -0.80 12.90 6.40
C GLY A 166 -1.21 13.34 7.82
N LEU A 167 -0.52 12.86 8.85
CA LEU A 167 -0.93 12.98 10.25
C LEU A 167 -0.52 14.30 10.94
N ASN A 168 0.09 15.25 10.24
CA ASN A 168 0.31 16.65 10.67
C ASN A 168 0.66 16.85 12.17
N GLY A 169 1.58 16.05 12.73
CA GLY A 169 2.03 16.15 14.13
C GLY A 169 1.44 15.13 15.12
N LEU A 170 0.43 14.34 14.75
CA LEU A 170 -0.03 13.16 15.53
C LEU A 170 0.98 12.00 15.50
N TRP A 171 2.00 12.09 14.63
CA TRP A 171 3.00 11.06 14.40
C TRP A 171 3.92 10.79 15.60
N GLU A 172 4.09 11.78 16.49
CA GLU A 172 4.90 11.62 17.71
C GLU A 172 4.31 10.60 18.70
N TRP A 173 3.06 10.16 18.49
CA TRP A 173 2.41 9.18 19.36
C TRP A 173 2.43 7.77 18.80
N VAL A 174 2.49 7.54 17.48
CA VAL A 174 2.36 6.20 16.90
C VAL A 174 3.75 5.59 16.68
N ALA A 175 4.23 4.79 17.62
CA ALA A 175 5.51 4.10 17.53
C ALA A 175 5.29 2.60 17.30
N GLY A 176 5.53 2.16 16.06
CA GLY A 176 5.70 0.75 15.74
C GLY A 176 4.44 -0.08 15.58
N TRP A 177 4.65 -1.25 14.98
CA TRP A 177 3.66 -2.31 14.81
C TRP A 177 3.17 -2.82 16.17
N LEU A 178 1.85 -2.96 16.34
CA LEU A 178 1.23 -3.67 17.47
C LEU A 178 1.86 -5.08 17.60
N LYS A 179 2.73 -5.23 18.59
CA LYS A 179 3.31 -6.49 19.08
C LYS A 179 2.98 -6.64 20.56
#